data_AF-A0A4Q3YY96-F1
#
_entry.id   AF-A0A4Q3YY96-F1
#
_cell.length_a   1.000
_cell.length_b   1.000
_cell.length_c   1.000
_cell.angle_alpha   90.00
_cell.angle_beta   90.00
_cell.angle_gamma   90.00
#
_symmetry.space_group_name_H-M   'P 1'
#
loop_
_entity.id
_entity.type
_entity.pdbx_description
1 polymer ?
#
loop_
_entity_poly.entity_id
_entity_poly.type
_entity_poly.pdbx_seq_one_letter_code
_entity_poly.pdbx_strand_id
1 'polypeptide(L)'
;MKLGEKYLITTDSWFITPSGESFLSVFGTVHGVVDSTEVLGIRTNAKSTNWYVVIGDLIVAGCQIHYAVRCESFDTKPHQYDLEHDGQLKPVTASFSRIYDADASGLSALSLTP
;
A
#
# COMPACT_ATOMS: atom_id res chain seq x y z
N MET A 1 -2.64 9.73 9.34
CA MET A 1 -3.24 8.38 9.42
C MET A 1 -3.41 8.02 10.89
N LYS A 2 -4.44 7.26 11.24
CA LYS A 2 -4.65 6.82 12.64
C LYS A 2 -4.27 5.34 12.79
N LEU A 3 -3.71 5.01 13.94
CA LEU A 3 -3.32 3.64 14.27
C LEU A 3 -4.57 2.75 14.42
N GLY A 4 -4.47 1.50 13.99
CA GLY A 4 -5.55 0.52 14.02
C GLY A 4 -6.63 0.70 12.96
N GLU A 5 -6.59 1.79 12.18
CA GLU A 5 -7.49 2.00 11.04
C GLU A 5 -6.88 1.44 9.75
N LYS A 6 -7.76 1.02 8.83
CA LYS A 6 -7.36 0.52 7.51
C LYS A 6 -7.30 1.64 6.48
N TYR A 7 -6.29 1.56 5.62
CA TYR A 7 -6.05 2.53 4.55
C TYR A 7 -5.64 1.83 3.27
N LEU A 8 -6.04 2.41 2.15
CA LEU A 8 -5.45 2.21 0.83
C LEU A 8 -4.42 3.32 0.58
N ILE A 9 -3.16 2.95 0.44
CA ILE A 9 -2.06 3.84 0.11
C ILE A 9 -1.68 3.62 -1.35
N THR A 10 -1.64 4.67 -2.15
CA THR A 10 -1.07 4.62 -3.51
C THR A 10 0.37 5.09 -3.47
N THR A 11 1.25 4.40 -4.20
CA THR A 11 2.67 4.72 -4.25
C THR A 11 3.06 5.48 -5.51
N ASP A 12 4.13 6.28 -5.44
CA ASP A 12 4.71 6.99 -6.59
C ASP A 12 5.36 6.04 -7.61
N SER A 13 5.72 4.84 -7.19
CA SER A 13 6.38 3.84 -8.04
C SER A 13 5.91 2.43 -7.73
N TRP A 14 6.06 1.55 -8.72
CA TRP A 14 5.78 0.13 -8.58
C TRP A 14 6.79 -0.53 -7.63
N PHE A 15 6.31 -1.44 -6.79
CA PHE A 15 7.13 -2.25 -5.90
C PHE A 15 6.85 -3.75 -6.10
N ILE A 16 7.80 -4.60 -5.70
CA ILE A 16 7.70 -6.06 -5.82
C ILE A 16 7.46 -6.64 -4.43
N THR A 17 6.56 -7.60 -4.34
CA THR A 17 6.22 -8.31 -3.10
C THR A 17 6.91 -9.68 -3.04
N PRO A 18 6.86 -10.40 -1.91
CA PRO A 18 7.43 -11.75 -1.80
C PRO A 18 6.88 -12.77 -2.82
N SER A 19 5.68 -12.55 -3.40
CA SER A 19 5.14 -13.39 -4.47
C SER A 19 5.86 -13.19 -5.82
N GLY A 20 6.67 -12.14 -5.96
CA GLY A 20 7.30 -11.72 -7.21
C GLY A 20 6.40 -10.82 -8.07
N GLU A 21 5.16 -10.58 -7.67
CA GLU A 21 4.25 -9.69 -8.38
C GLU A 21 4.50 -8.22 -8.04
N SER A 22 4.26 -7.34 -9.02
CA SER A 22 4.44 -5.89 -8.88
C SER A 22 3.13 -5.17 -8.59
N PHE A 23 3.13 -4.25 -7.64
CA PHE A 23 1.98 -3.48 -7.17
C PHE A 23 2.29 -1.98 -7.15
N LEU A 24 1.25 -1.14 -7.20
CA LEU A 24 1.35 0.34 -7.13
C LEU A 24 0.58 0.91 -5.93
N SER A 25 -0.01 0.02 -5.13
CA SER A 25 -0.79 0.42 -3.97
C SER A 25 -0.82 -0.70 -2.96
N VAL A 26 -1.06 -0.36 -1.70
CA VAL A 26 -1.17 -1.29 -0.58
C VAL A 26 -2.42 -0.96 0.22
N PHE A 27 -3.18 -1.97 0.57
CA PHE A 27 -4.27 -1.91 1.53
C PHE A 27 -3.87 -2.68 2.79
N GLY A 28 -4.18 -2.14 3.97
CA GLY A 28 -3.94 -2.83 5.22
C GLY A 28 -4.18 -1.96 6.45
N THR A 29 -3.92 -2.55 7.62
CA THR A 29 -4.08 -1.91 8.93
C THR A 29 -2.84 -1.12 9.30
N VAL A 30 -2.99 0.15 9.68
CA VAL A 30 -1.86 0.98 10.10
C VAL A 30 -1.43 0.63 11.53
N HIS A 31 -0.17 0.20 11.67
CA HIS A 31 0.45 -0.12 12.95
C HIS A 31 1.32 1.02 13.50
N GLY A 32 1.85 1.89 12.64
CA GLY A 32 2.74 2.96 13.07
C GLY A 32 2.96 4.04 12.01
N VAL A 33 3.26 5.25 12.47
CA VAL A 33 3.86 6.32 11.67
C VAL A 33 5.12 6.75 12.43
N VAL A 34 6.27 6.30 11.95
CA VAL A 34 7.51 6.18 12.73
C VAL A 34 8.70 6.76 11.97
N ASP A 35 9.77 7.10 12.66
CA ASP A 35 10.99 7.57 12.01
C ASP A 35 11.93 6.42 11.56
N SER A 36 13.03 6.77 10.89
CA SER A 36 13.98 5.76 10.39
C SER A 36 14.69 4.99 11.51
N THR A 37 14.89 5.61 12.67
CA THR A 37 15.57 5.00 13.81
C THR A 37 14.69 3.92 14.42
N GLU A 38 13.40 4.20 14.57
CA GLU A 38 12.42 3.27 15.12
C GLU A 38 12.20 2.06 14.22
N VAL A 39 12.11 2.26 12.89
CA VAL A 39 11.71 1.19 11.96
C VAL A 39 12.90 0.47 11.30
N LEU A 40 14.02 1.16 11.07
CA LEU A 40 15.20 0.59 10.41
C LEU A 40 16.40 0.41 11.36
N GLY A 41 16.33 0.94 12.58
CA GLY A 41 17.46 0.94 13.52
C GLY A 41 18.61 1.89 13.12
N ILE A 42 18.41 2.73 12.11
CA ILE A 42 19.44 3.64 11.59
C ILE A 42 18.89 5.06 11.42
N ARG A 43 19.75 6.05 11.64
CA ARG A 43 19.42 7.45 11.36
C ARG A 43 19.76 7.78 9.90
N THR A 44 18.74 8.04 9.09
CA THR A 44 18.94 8.51 7.71
C THR A 44 19.33 10.00 7.70
N ASN A 45 19.97 10.45 6.61
CA ASN A 45 20.29 11.87 6.43
C ASN A 45 18.98 12.69 6.38
N ALA A 46 18.98 13.91 6.94
CA ALA A 46 17.83 14.81 6.97
C ALA A 46 17.28 15.19 5.57
N LYS A 47 18.08 15.01 4.50
CA LYS A 47 17.64 15.18 3.10
C LYS A 47 16.96 13.94 2.49
N SER A 48 16.89 12.84 3.23
CA SER A 48 16.25 11.58 2.83
C SER A 48 14.91 11.41 3.53
N THR A 49 14.12 10.41 3.13
CA THR A 49 12.90 10.00 3.85
C THR A 49 13.19 9.86 5.34
N ASN A 50 12.48 10.64 6.14
CA ASN A 50 12.64 10.72 7.58
C ASN A 50 11.44 10.15 8.36
N TRP A 51 10.41 9.65 7.67
CA TRP A 51 9.28 8.98 8.28
C TRP A 51 8.70 7.87 7.39
N TYR A 52 8.07 6.89 8.02
CA TYR A 52 7.55 5.67 7.41
C TYR A 52 6.17 5.35 7.96
N VAL A 53 5.34 4.72 7.15
CA VAL A 53 4.09 4.09 7.58
C VAL A 53 4.31 2.60 7.67
N VAL A 54 3.96 2.02 8.81
CA VAL A 54 3.92 0.57 8.99
C VAL A 54 2.47 0.14 8.78
N ILE A 55 2.21 -0.63 7.73
CA ILE A 55 0.88 -1.05 7.29
C ILE A 55 0.87 -2.55 7.00
N GLY A 56 0.10 -3.32 7.78
CA GLY A 56 0.17 -4.78 7.75
C GLY A 56 1.60 -5.29 7.87
N ASP A 57 2.06 -6.03 6.87
CA ASP A 57 3.42 -6.55 6.73
C ASP A 57 4.38 -5.68 5.89
N LEU A 58 3.97 -4.47 5.51
CA LEU A 58 4.75 -3.56 4.67
C LEU A 58 5.14 -2.28 5.41
N ILE A 59 6.36 -1.80 5.14
CA ILE A 59 6.83 -0.48 5.56
C ILE A 59 6.93 0.42 4.32
N VAL A 60 6.18 1.51 4.31
CA VAL A 60 6.14 2.46 3.20
C VAL A 60 6.86 3.74 3.58
N ALA A 61 7.89 4.10 2.82
CA ALA A 61 8.57 5.38 2.95
C ALA A 61 7.60 6.54 2.67
N GLY A 62 7.59 7.57 3.53
CA GLY A 62 6.69 8.72 3.36
C GLY A 62 6.83 9.43 2.02
N CYS A 63 8.03 9.45 1.42
CA CYS A 63 8.28 10.03 0.10
C CYS A 63 7.72 9.20 -1.07
N GLN A 64 7.29 7.97 -0.82
CA GLN A 64 6.66 7.12 -1.82
C GLN A 64 5.14 7.20 -1.75
N ILE A 65 4.55 7.87 -0.76
CA ILE A 65 3.09 7.95 -0.59
C ILE A 65 2.55 9.10 -1.43
N HIS A 66 1.69 8.78 -2.39
CA HIS A 66 0.98 9.78 -3.20
C HIS A 66 -0.38 10.14 -2.59
N TYR A 67 -1.17 9.12 -2.22
CA TYR A 67 -2.44 9.28 -1.53
C TYR A 67 -2.59 8.22 -0.44
N ALA A 68 -3.33 8.58 0.62
CA ALA A 68 -3.77 7.65 1.66
C ALA A 68 -5.27 7.82 1.87
N VAL A 69 -6.06 6.81 1.49
CA VAL A 69 -7.52 6.80 1.57
C VAL A 69 -7.93 5.87 2.71
N ARG A 70 -8.63 6.39 3.71
CA ARG A 70 -9.22 5.53 4.75
C ARG A 70 -10.34 4.70 4.12
N CYS A 71 -10.28 3.39 4.26
CA CYS A 71 -11.32 2.48 3.81
C CYS A 71 -11.29 1.19 4.64
N GLU A 72 -12.45 0.58 4.89
CA GLU A 72 -12.56 -0.64 5.69
C GLU A 72 -12.34 -1.90 4.84
N SER A 73 -12.45 -1.79 3.51
CA SER A 73 -12.26 -2.88 2.55
C SER A 73 -11.87 -2.32 1.17
N PHE A 74 -11.38 -3.19 0.31
CA PHE A 74 -11.19 -2.95 -1.12
C PHE A 74 -11.74 -4.15 -1.91
N ASP A 75 -12.10 -3.93 -3.17
CA ASP A 75 -12.50 -5.03 -4.05
C ASP A 75 -11.25 -5.70 -4.65
N THR A 76 -11.12 -7.00 -4.44
CA THR A 76 -10.07 -7.82 -5.05
C THR A 76 -10.40 -8.21 -6.48
N LYS A 77 -11.65 -8.02 -6.92
CA LYS A 77 -12.08 -8.31 -8.27
C LYS A 77 -11.73 -7.14 -9.20
N PRO A 78 -11.34 -7.43 -10.44
CA PRO A 78 -11.05 -6.38 -11.40
C PRO A 78 -12.33 -5.63 -11.77
N HIS A 79 -12.24 -4.30 -11.82
CA HIS A 79 -13.35 -3.45 -12.24
C HIS A 79 -13.75 -3.74 -13.68
N GLN A 80 -15.06 -3.81 -13.95
CA GLN A 80 -15.60 -3.97 -15.29
C GLN A 80 -16.20 -2.65 -15.75
N TYR A 81 -15.88 -2.25 -16.98
CA TYR A 81 -16.43 -1.07 -17.62
C TYR A 81 -16.64 -1.33 -19.11
N ASP A 82 -17.62 -0.66 -19.71
CA ASP A 82 -17.83 -0.74 -21.14
C ASP A 82 -16.86 0.18 -21.87
N LEU A 83 -16.13 -0.38 -22.83
CA LEU A 83 -15.28 0.36 -23.75
C LEU A 83 -15.96 0.38 -25.12
N GLU A 84 -16.17 1.59 -25.68
CA GLU A 84 -16.58 1.70 -27.07
C GLU A 84 -15.41 1.30 -27.98
N HIS A 85 -15.65 0.33 -28.86
CA HIS A 85 -14.73 -0.10 -29.90
C HIS A 85 -15.51 -0.40 -31.17
N ASP A 86 -15.23 0.35 -32.23
CA ASP A 86 -15.92 0.29 -33.53
C ASP A 86 -17.45 0.49 -33.43
N GLY A 87 -17.90 1.46 -32.62
CA GLY A 87 -19.32 1.78 -32.46
C GLY A 87 -20.13 0.73 -31.70
N GLN A 88 -19.47 -0.26 -31.08
CA GLN A 88 -20.08 -1.22 -30.17
C GLN A 88 -19.47 -1.08 -28.78
N LEU A 89 -20.32 -1.08 -27.75
CA LEU A 89 -19.88 -1.20 -26.37
C LEU A 89 -19.45 -2.65 -26.11
N LYS A 90 -18.19 -2.83 -25.72
CA LYS A 90 -17.64 -4.13 -25.33
C LYS A 90 -17.30 -4.08 -23.84
N PRO A 91 -17.75 -5.05 -23.03
CA PRO A 91 -17.35 -5.13 -21.63
C PRO A 91 -15.85 -5.43 -21.56
N VAL A 92 -15.11 -4.52 -20.95
CA VAL A 92 -13.68 -4.68 -20.69
C VAL A 92 -13.49 -4.87 -19.20
N THR A 93 -12.73 -5.90 -18.86
CA THR A 93 -12.22 -6.05 -17.51
C THR A 93 -10.94 -5.21 -17.43
N ALA A 94 -10.95 -4.18 -16.58
CA ALA A 94 -9.76 -3.39 -16.31
C ALA A 94 -8.62 -4.36 -15.95
N SER A 95 -7.43 -4.13 -16.50
CA SER A 95 -6.23 -4.88 -16.16
C SER A 95 -5.78 -4.48 -14.75
N PHE A 96 -6.56 -4.91 -13.75
CA PHE A 96 -6.43 -4.80 -12.29
C PHE A 96 -5.80 -3.50 -11.73
N SER A 97 -6.51 -2.86 -10.81
CA SER A 97 -5.86 -2.08 -9.76
C SER A 97 -5.00 -3.02 -8.93
N ARG A 98 -3.68 -3.03 -9.15
CA ARG A 98 -2.75 -3.87 -8.40
C ARG A 98 -2.55 -3.29 -7.00
N ILE A 99 -3.46 -3.67 -6.12
CA ILE A 99 -3.47 -3.39 -4.69
C ILE A 99 -2.92 -4.62 -3.97
N TYR A 100 -1.85 -4.42 -3.21
CA TYR A 100 -1.29 -5.45 -2.34
C TYR A 100 -2.08 -5.48 -1.02
N ASP A 101 -2.52 -6.66 -0.58
CA ASP A 101 -3.16 -6.85 0.72
C ASP A 101 -2.10 -7.17 1.79
N ALA A 102 -1.67 -6.14 2.54
CA ALA A 102 -0.62 -6.27 3.55
C ALA A 102 -1.10 -6.96 4.84
N ASP A 103 -2.41 -7.12 5.04
CA ASP A 103 -2.93 -7.85 6.19
C ASP A 103 -2.95 -9.37 5.93
N ALA A 104 -2.83 -9.81 4.67
CA ALA A 104 -3.03 -11.20 4.25
C ALA A 104 -2.02 -12.19 4.83
N SER A 105 -0.79 -11.77 5.11
CA SER A 105 0.23 -12.64 5.72
C SER A 105 0.00 -12.90 7.21
N GLY A 106 -0.84 -12.10 7.87
CA GLY A 106 -1.05 -12.14 9.32
C GLY A 106 0.16 -11.64 10.14
N LEU A 107 1.23 -11.17 9.49
CA LEU A 107 2.34 -10.51 10.16
C LEU A 107 1.88 -9.12 10.59
N SER A 108 2.07 -8.79 11.86
CA SER A 108 1.92 -7.42 12.34
C SER A 108 3.24 -6.97 12.95
N ALA A 109 3.61 -5.72 12.74
CA ALA A 109 4.84 -5.14 13.27
C ALA A 109 4.86 -4.99 14.81
N LEU A 110 3.86 -5.51 15.52
CA LEU A 110 3.64 -5.34 16.96
C LEU A 110 4.58 -6.16 17.87
N SER A 111 5.67 -6.74 17.36
CA SER A 111 6.72 -7.35 18.20
C SER A 111 7.92 -6.43 18.47
N LEU A 112 7.92 -5.18 18.01
CA LEU A 112 8.96 -4.20 18.31
C LEU A 112 8.55 -3.34 19.50
N THR A 113 8.57 -3.90 20.71
CA THR A 113 8.81 -3.11 21.94
C THR A 113 10.27 -3.27 22.36
N PRO A 114 10.88 -2.22 22.93
CA PRO A 114 12.33 -2.01 23.00
C PRO A 114 13.11 -3.10 23.76
#